data_AF-A0A7W7IVM2-F1
#
_entry.id   AF-A0A7W7IVM2-F1
#
_cell.length_a   1.000
_cell.length_b   1.000
_cell.length_c   1.000
_cell.angle_alpha   90.00
_cell.angle_beta   90.00
_cell.angle_gamma   90.00
#
_symmetry.space_group_name_H-M   'P 1'
#
loop_
_entity.id
_entity.type
_entity.pdbx_description
1 polymer ?
#
loop_
_entity_poly.entity_id
_entity_poly.type
_entity_poly.pdbx_seq_one_letter_code
_entity_poly.pdbx_strand_id
1 'polypeptide(L)'
;MEFGKIIISETAANSENPQDVVNSNISVINLMREEKIDDDLIHEDALMSYYLDFYASKYAEGNFSQFVHDSGWNKELNELIEEGLALIGAEKHLELFKEQSRKLRLQSNIKLGKFLKEKADTPNAFRDVLNNNAYFELDENITELNAAFLKSHPDTEVLSVEEMFAALEEFVGHEIKRD
;
A
#
# COMPACT_ATOMS: atom_id res chain seq x y z
N MET A 1 9.55 21.78 0.42
CA MET A 1 10.57 20.86 0.96
C MET A 1 9.82 19.56 1.19
N GLU A 2 10.33 18.43 0.73
CA GLU A 2 9.74 17.12 1.05
C GLU A 2 9.87 16.86 2.56
N PHE A 3 8.94 16.10 3.13
CA PHE A 3 8.98 15.75 4.56
C PHE A 3 10.20 14.89 4.89
N GLY A 4 10.57 13.98 3.98
CA GLY A 4 11.83 13.25 4.01
C GLY A 4 12.00 12.25 5.15
N LYS A 5 10.91 11.86 5.83
CA LYS A 5 10.94 10.92 6.95
C LYS A 5 9.82 9.90 6.86
N ILE A 6 10.08 8.69 7.35
CA ILE A 6 9.06 7.69 7.64
C ILE A 6 8.81 7.71 9.15
N ILE A 7 7.57 7.92 9.59
CA ILE A 7 7.25 7.98 11.02
C ILE A 7 6.52 6.73 11.45
N ILE A 8 7.03 6.08 12.49
CA ILE A 8 6.39 4.97 13.18
C ILE A 8 6.24 5.32 14.66
N SER A 9 5.08 5.04 15.26
CA SER A 9 4.88 5.28 16.68
C SER A 9 5.70 4.30 17.53
N GLU A 10 6.18 4.73 18.70
CA GLU A 10 6.85 3.85 19.67
C GLU A 10 6.01 2.61 20.01
N THR A 11 4.69 2.78 20.18
CA THR A 11 3.77 1.67 20.46
C THR A 11 3.78 0.64 19.34
N ALA A 12 3.69 1.08 18.08
CA ALA A 12 3.72 0.20 16.92
C ALA A 12 5.08 -0.46 16.72
N ALA A 13 6.17 0.29 16.89
CA ALA A 13 7.53 -0.23 16.77
C ALA A 13 7.82 -1.36 17.76
N ASN A 14 7.22 -1.30 18.96
CA ASN A 14 7.32 -2.30 20.01
C ASN A 14 6.24 -3.40 19.96
N SER A 15 5.30 -3.32 19.01
CA SER A 15 4.26 -4.34 18.87
C SER A 15 4.82 -5.65 18.29
N GLU A 16 4.28 -6.76 18.77
CA GLU A 16 4.51 -8.10 18.19
C GLU A 16 3.69 -8.33 16.91
N ASN A 17 2.68 -7.49 16.64
CA ASN A 17 1.86 -7.57 15.44
C ASN A 17 2.46 -6.68 14.32
N PRO A 18 2.95 -7.26 13.21
CA PRO A 18 3.50 -6.50 12.08
C PRO A 18 2.52 -5.48 11.49
N GLN A 19 1.21 -5.79 11.51
CA GLN A 19 0.19 -4.88 10.99
C GLN A 19 0.15 -3.55 11.77
N ASP A 20 0.54 -3.53 13.05
CA ASP A 20 0.53 -2.29 13.84
C ASP A 20 1.58 -1.29 13.32
N VAL A 21 2.74 -1.78 12.86
CA VAL A 21 3.79 -0.97 12.23
C VAL A 21 3.29 -0.37 10.92
N VAL A 22 2.71 -1.20 10.06
CA VAL A 22 2.15 -0.78 8.77
C VAL A 22 1.02 0.23 8.98
N ASN A 23 0.11 -0.05 9.91
CA ASN A 23 -0.98 0.86 10.27
C ASN A 23 -0.46 2.19 10.81
N SER A 24 0.63 2.19 11.59
CA SER A 24 1.23 3.43 12.08
C SER A 24 1.73 4.32 10.93
N ASN A 25 2.38 3.74 9.92
CA ASN A 25 2.78 4.48 8.72
C ASN A 25 1.54 5.00 7.95
N ILE A 26 0.52 4.15 7.77
CA ILE A 26 -0.74 4.51 7.10
C ILE A 26 -1.41 5.70 7.80
N SER A 27 -1.47 5.70 9.14
CA SER A 27 -2.05 6.81 9.91
C SER A 27 -1.34 8.13 9.66
N VAL A 28 0.00 8.13 9.58
CA VAL A 28 0.78 9.33 9.28
C VAL A 28 0.47 9.84 7.87
N ILE A 29 0.47 8.96 6.87
CA ILE A 29 0.18 9.34 5.48
C ILE A 29 -1.24 9.89 5.33
N ASN A 30 -2.22 9.24 5.97
CA ASN A 30 -3.59 9.72 5.96
C ASN A 30 -3.71 11.10 6.59
N LEU A 31 -3.04 11.33 7.73
CA LEU A 31 -3.01 12.64 8.37
C LEU A 31 -2.37 13.70 7.46
N MET A 32 -1.25 13.37 6.79
CA MET A 32 -0.63 14.28 5.83
C MET A 32 -1.57 14.65 4.66
N ARG A 33 -2.32 13.68 4.14
CA ARG A 33 -3.32 13.89 3.09
C ARG A 33 -4.54 14.69 3.57
N GLU A 34 -4.97 14.48 4.82
CA GLU A 34 -6.01 15.28 5.46
C GLU A 34 -5.60 16.75 5.51
N GLU A 35 -4.34 17.01 5.86
CA GLU A 35 -3.67 18.31 5.83
C GLU A 35 -3.33 18.83 4.42
N LYS A 36 -3.80 18.16 3.37
CA LYS A 36 -3.63 18.55 1.95
C LYS A 36 -2.17 18.59 1.49
N ILE A 37 -1.30 17.84 2.14
CA ILE A 37 0.04 17.59 1.62
C ILE A 37 -0.08 16.72 0.37
N ASP A 38 0.60 17.14 -0.69
CA ASP A 38 0.70 16.37 -1.94
C ASP A 38 1.52 15.10 -1.70
N ASP A 39 1.17 14.00 -2.37
CA ASP A 39 1.89 12.72 -2.24
C ASP A 39 3.37 12.91 -2.64
N ASP A 40 3.67 13.79 -3.59
CA ASP A 40 5.04 14.16 -4.00
C ASP A 40 5.89 14.79 -2.88
N LEU A 41 5.27 15.23 -1.77
CA LEU A 41 5.95 15.78 -0.60
C LEU A 41 6.10 14.77 0.54
N ILE A 42 5.49 13.59 0.41
CA ILE A 42 5.58 12.48 1.36
C ILE A 42 6.76 11.59 0.94
N HIS A 43 7.43 10.97 1.92
CA HIS A 43 8.53 10.05 1.63
C HIS A 43 8.06 8.91 0.71
N GLU A 44 8.79 8.67 -0.38
CA GLU A 44 8.41 7.70 -1.42
C GLU A 44 8.23 6.28 -0.86
N ASP A 45 9.17 5.82 -0.03
CA ASP A 45 9.08 4.50 0.60
C ASP A 45 7.95 4.37 1.65
N ALA A 46 7.54 5.49 2.27
CA ALA A 46 6.35 5.49 3.13
C ALA A 46 5.09 5.24 2.29
N LEU A 47 4.96 5.93 1.15
CA LEU A 47 3.85 5.73 0.22
C LEU A 47 3.87 4.34 -0.41
N MET A 48 5.04 3.84 -0.81
CA MET A 48 5.20 2.48 -1.33
C MET A 48 4.72 1.44 -0.31
N SER A 49 5.10 1.58 0.96
CA SER A 49 4.59 0.75 2.05
C SER A 49 3.06 0.82 2.20
N TYR A 50 2.48 2.02 2.14
CA TYR A 50 1.03 2.23 2.15
C TYR A 50 0.34 1.48 0.99
N TYR A 51 0.89 1.56 -0.22
CA TYR A 51 0.30 0.93 -1.38
C TYR A 51 0.47 -0.59 -1.40
N LEU A 52 1.53 -1.14 -0.79
CA LEU A 52 1.68 -2.57 -0.57
C LEU A 52 0.60 -3.13 0.37
N ASP A 53 0.24 -2.39 1.43
CA ASP A 53 -0.89 -2.75 2.29
C ASP A 53 -2.23 -2.67 1.55
N PHE A 54 -2.44 -1.61 0.75
CA PHE A 54 -3.58 -1.53 -0.16
C PHE A 54 -3.65 -2.75 -1.09
N TYR A 55 -2.54 -3.15 -1.70
CA TYR A 55 -2.49 -4.34 -2.54
C TYR A 55 -2.89 -5.62 -1.79
N ALA A 56 -2.31 -5.86 -0.62
CA ALA A 56 -2.58 -7.04 0.20
C ALA A 56 -4.04 -7.08 0.70
N SER A 57 -4.56 -5.95 1.15
CA SER A 57 -5.96 -5.82 1.61
C SER A 57 -6.94 -6.07 0.48
N LYS A 58 -6.69 -5.57 -0.74
CA LYS A 58 -7.55 -5.86 -1.90
C LYS A 58 -7.55 -7.33 -2.30
N TYR A 59 -6.41 -8.00 -2.19
CA TYR A 59 -6.37 -9.45 -2.35
C TYR A 59 -7.25 -10.17 -1.32
N ALA A 60 -7.19 -9.77 -0.05
CA ALA A 60 -8.02 -10.35 1.00
C ALA A 60 -9.52 -10.07 0.80
N GLU A 61 -9.89 -8.87 0.32
CA GLU A 61 -11.28 -8.46 0.10
C GLU A 61 -11.94 -9.17 -1.08
N GLY A 62 -11.21 -9.33 -2.20
CA GLY A 62 -11.80 -9.85 -3.43
C GLY A 62 -10.81 -10.32 -4.49
N ASN A 63 -9.61 -10.73 -4.05
CA ASN A 63 -8.54 -11.29 -4.89
C ASN A 63 -7.99 -10.25 -5.90
N PHE A 64 -7.20 -10.68 -6.88
CA PHE A 64 -6.58 -9.79 -7.85
C PHE A 64 -7.60 -8.90 -8.58
N SER A 65 -8.80 -9.41 -8.86
CA SER A 65 -9.87 -8.62 -9.49
C SER A 65 -10.27 -7.38 -8.68
N GLN A 66 -10.26 -7.47 -7.35
CA GLN A 66 -10.58 -6.34 -6.47
C GLN A 66 -9.48 -5.28 -6.52
N PHE A 67 -8.22 -5.71 -6.52
CA PHE A 67 -7.09 -4.80 -6.70
C PHE A 67 -7.18 -4.08 -8.05
N VAL A 68 -7.42 -4.82 -9.14
CA VAL A 68 -7.57 -4.25 -10.49
C VAL A 68 -8.71 -3.23 -10.54
N HIS A 69 -9.84 -3.55 -9.91
CA HIS A 69 -10.99 -2.66 -9.85
C HIS A 69 -10.70 -1.37 -9.08
N ASP A 70 -10.24 -1.49 -7.84
CA ASP A 70 -10.10 -0.36 -6.92
C ASP A 70 -8.90 0.53 -7.27
N SER A 71 -7.85 -0.03 -7.88
CA SER A 71 -6.73 0.74 -8.43
C SER A 71 -7.07 1.43 -9.76
N GLY A 72 -8.20 1.08 -10.39
CA GLY A 72 -8.49 1.47 -11.77
C GLY A 72 -7.46 0.95 -12.79
N TRP A 73 -6.68 -0.07 -12.42
CA TRP A 73 -5.52 -0.55 -13.18
C TRP A 73 -4.53 0.57 -13.54
N ASN A 74 -4.31 1.51 -12.60
CA ASN A 74 -3.39 2.63 -12.76
C ASN A 74 -1.95 2.14 -13.00
N LYS A 75 -1.29 2.68 -14.03
CA LYS A 75 0.05 2.26 -14.45
C LYS A 75 1.12 2.56 -13.40
N GLU A 76 1.12 3.77 -12.85
CA GLU A 76 2.11 4.24 -11.87
C GLU A 76 2.00 3.43 -10.57
N LEU A 77 0.77 3.21 -10.08
CA LEU A 77 0.55 2.34 -8.93
C LEU A 77 1.02 0.91 -9.20
N ASN A 78 0.76 0.35 -10.38
CA ASN A 78 1.23 -0.99 -10.71
C ASN A 78 2.77 -1.09 -10.77
N GLU A 79 3.44 -0.05 -11.28
CA GLU A 79 4.90 0.04 -11.29
C GLU A 79 5.44 0.14 -9.85
N LEU A 80 4.80 0.96 -9.00
CA LEU A 80 5.14 1.07 -7.58
C LEU A 80 4.95 -0.24 -6.81
N ILE A 81 3.89 -1.01 -7.08
CA ILE A 81 3.71 -2.35 -6.47
C ILE A 81 4.81 -3.30 -6.92
N GLU A 82 5.19 -3.29 -8.20
CA GLU A 82 6.26 -4.15 -8.70
C GLU A 82 7.61 -3.83 -8.04
N GLU A 83 7.94 -2.53 -7.94
CA GLU A 83 9.16 -2.05 -7.30
C GLU A 83 9.15 -2.31 -5.80
N GLY A 84 8.03 -2.04 -5.13
CA GLY A 84 7.86 -2.26 -3.69
C GLY A 84 8.00 -3.74 -3.31
N LEU A 85 7.35 -4.65 -4.04
CA LEU A 85 7.48 -6.09 -3.80
C LEU A 85 8.92 -6.57 -3.98
N ALA A 86 9.64 -6.03 -4.96
CA ALA A 86 11.06 -6.33 -5.15
C ALA A 86 11.92 -5.79 -3.99
N LEU A 87 11.65 -4.55 -3.57
CA LEU A 87 12.40 -3.85 -2.52
C LEU A 87 12.28 -4.55 -1.16
N ILE A 88 11.09 -5.04 -0.81
CA ILE A 88 10.87 -5.77 0.45
C ILE A 88 11.24 -7.26 0.37
N GLY A 89 11.70 -7.74 -0.79
CA GLY A 89 12.09 -9.14 -0.99
C GLY A 89 10.92 -10.13 -1.08
N ALA A 90 9.72 -9.68 -1.44
CA ALA A 90 8.54 -10.52 -1.64
C ALA A 90 8.55 -11.16 -3.05
N GLU A 91 9.53 -12.02 -3.31
CA GLU A 91 9.83 -12.55 -4.65
C GLU A 91 8.68 -13.37 -5.26
N LYS A 92 7.98 -14.19 -4.47
CA LYS A 92 6.87 -15.01 -4.97
C LYS A 92 5.63 -14.16 -5.22
N HIS A 93 5.35 -13.18 -4.37
CA HIS A 93 4.30 -12.19 -4.63
C HIS A 93 4.60 -11.36 -5.88
N LEU A 94 5.86 -10.96 -6.08
CA LEU A 94 6.31 -10.26 -7.28
C LEU A 94 6.11 -11.09 -8.55
N GLU A 95 6.49 -12.38 -8.52
CA GLU A 95 6.26 -13.30 -9.63
C GLU A 95 4.77 -13.44 -9.94
N LEU A 96 3.95 -13.66 -8.92
CA LEU A 96 2.50 -13.77 -9.06
C LEU A 96 1.88 -12.48 -9.63
N PHE A 97 2.28 -11.31 -9.11
CA PHE A 97 1.82 -10.02 -9.61
C PHE A 97 2.16 -9.84 -11.09
N LYS A 98 3.38 -10.20 -11.50
CA LYS A 98 3.82 -10.15 -12.89
C LYS A 98 3.01 -11.10 -13.78
N GLU A 99 2.77 -12.33 -13.33
CA GLU A 99 1.95 -13.30 -14.05
C GLU A 99 0.51 -12.81 -14.24
N GLN A 100 -0.12 -12.35 -13.17
CA GLN A 100 -1.49 -11.85 -13.17
C GLN A 100 -1.64 -10.60 -14.02
N SER A 101 -0.67 -9.68 -13.93
CA SER A 101 -0.60 -8.50 -14.80
C SER A 101 -0.48 -8.87 -16.28
N ARG A 102 0.29 -9.92 -16.63
CA ARG A 102 0.35 -10.44 -18.01
C ARG A 102 -1.00 -11.01 -18.44
N LYS A 103 -1.66 -11.82 -17.60
CA LYS A 103 -3.00 -12.38 -17.90
C LYS A 103 -4.03 -11.28 -18.18
N LEU A 104 -4.02 -10.22 -17.38
CA LEU A 104 -4.90 -9.06 -17.57
C LEU A 104 -4.58 -8.29 -18.86
N ARG A 105 -3.29 -8.05 -19.16
CA ARG A 105 -2.87 -7.38 -20.41
C ARG A 105 -3.23 -8.14 -21.69
N LEU A 106 -3.44 -9.46 -21.61
CA LEU A 106 -3.95 -10.26 -22.72
C LEU A 106 -5.46 -10.11 -22.94
N GLN A 107 -6.18 -9.49 -22.00
CA GLN A 107 -7.60 -9.21 -22.16
C GLN A 107 -7.85 -7.96 -23.01
N SER A 108 -9.07 -7.84 -23.52
CA SER A 108 -9.48 -6.64 -24.27
C SER A 108 -9.66 -5.44 -23.33
N ASN A 109 -9.10 -4.29 -23.72
CA ASN A 109 -9.33 -3.00 -23.05
C ASN A 109 -10.82 -2.63 -22.97
N ILE A 110 -11.66 -3.11 -23.89
CA ILE A 110 -13.12 -2.90 -23.83
C ILE A 110 -13.72 -3.66 -22.64
N LYS A 111 -13.27 -4.90 -22.40
CA LYS A 111 -13.74 -5.70 -21.26
C LYS A 111 -13.27 -5.11 -19.94
N LEU A 112 -11.99 -4.71 -19.88
CA LEU A 112 -11.44 -4.01 -18.70
C LEU A 112 -12.21 -2.72 -18.42
N GLY A 113 -12.38 -1.86 -19.42
CA GLY A 113 -13.11 -0.60 -19.25
C GLY A 113 -14.58 -0.77 -18.89
N LYS A 114 -15.22 -1.89 -19.24
CA LYS A 114 -16.56 -2.24 -18.76
C LYS A 114 -16.51 -2.70 -17.30
N PHE A 115 -15.58 -3.57 -16.95
CA PHE A 115 -15.38 -4.08 -15.59
C PHE A 115 -15.14 -2.94 -14.59
N LEU A 116 -14.28 -1.97 -14.92
CA LEU A 116 -13.97 -0.81 -14.05
C LEU A 116 -15.14 0.17 -13.85
N LYS A 117 -16.24 0.06 -14.61
CA LYS A 117 -17.43 0.91 -14.49
C LYS A 117 -18.57 0.25 -13.74
N GLU A 118 -18.52 -1.07 -13.59
CA GLU A 118 -19.49 -1.84 -12.82
C GLU A 118 -19.13 -1.78 -11.33
N LYS A 119 -20.02 -2.26 -10.45
CA LYS A 119 -19.63 -2.45 -9.05
C LYS A 119 -18.75 -3.69 -8.94
N ALA A 120 -17.70 -3.65 -8.12
CA ALA A 120 -16.75 -4.75 -7.94
C ALA A 120 -17.40 -6.11 -7.59
N ASP A 121 -18.50 -6.09 -6.85
CA ASP A 121 -19.24 -7.27 -6.42
C ASP A 121 -20.16 -7.87 -7.49
N THR A 122 -20.36 -7.16 -8.62
CA THR A 122 -21.18 -7.63 -9.73
C THR A 122 -20.58 -8.92 -10.32
N PRO A 123 -21.35 -10.03 -10.41
CA PRO A 123 -20.88 -11.25 -11.04
C PRO A 123 -20.46 -10.99 -12.50
N ASN A 124 -19.21 -11.31 -12.83
CA ASN A 124 -18.63 -10.99 -14.13
C ASN A 124 -17.59 -12.04 -14.52
N ALA A 125 -17.74 -12.66 -15.69
CA ALA A 125 -16.78 -13.65 -16.21
C ALA A 125 -15.35 -13.08 -16.36
N PHE A 126 -15.19 -11.77 -16.52
CA PHE A 126 -13.89 -11.10 -16.51
C PHE A 126 -13.23 -11.18 -15.12
N ARG A 127 -14.00 -10.98 -14.05
CA ARG A 127 -13.55 -11.13 -12.66
C ARG A 127 -13.04 -12.56 -12.42
N ASP A 128 -13.82 -13.54 -12.86
CA ASP A 128 -13.51 -14.96 -12.67
C ASP A 128 -12.20 -15.39 -13.37
N VAL A 129 -11.89 -14.79 -14.52
CA VAL A 129 -10.63 -15.04 -15.24
C VAL A 129 -9.40 -14.49 -14.50
N LEU A 130 -9.56 -13.42 -13.73
CA LEU A 130 -8.46 -12.77 -13.00
C LEU A 130 -8.17 -13.46 -11.66
N ASN A 131 -9.16 -14.08 -11.05
CA ASN A 131 -9.04 -14.63 -9.70
C ASN A 131 -8.45 -16.04 -9.71
N ASN A 132 -7.54 -16.29 -8.77
CA ASN A 132 -7.08 -17.63 -8.41
C ASN A 132 -6.59 -17.64 -6.96
N ASN A 133 -6.37 -18.82 -6.40
CA ASN A 133 -6.00 -18.93 -4.99
C ASN A 133 -4.49 -18.83 -4.72
N ALA A 134 -3.65 -18.65 -5.75
CA ALA A 134 -2.20 -18.75 -5.61
C ALA A 134 -1.65 -17.78 -4.55
N TYR A 135 -2.21 -16.56 -4.45
CA TYR A 135 -1.82 -15.58 -3.43
C TYR A 135 -1.94 -16.12 -1.99
N PHE A 136 -3.01 -16.86 -1.70
CA PHE A 136 -3.30 -17.39 -0.36
C PHE A 136 -2.52 -18.68 -0.06
N GLU A 137 -1.83 -19.23 -1.06
CA GLU A 137 -1.00 -20.43 -0.95
C GLU A 137 0.48 -20.08 -0.80
N LEU A 138 0.85 -18.79 -0.93
CA LEU A 138 2.21 -18.32 -0.71
C LEU A 138 2.57 -18.39 0.77
N ASP A 139 3.82 -18.79 1.04
CA ASP A 139 4.45 -18.80 2.36
C ASP A 139 5.11 -17.46 2.72
N GLU A 140 5.10 -16.50 1.80
CA GLU A 140 5.53 -15.11 2.03
C GLU A 140 4.38 -14.29 2.62
N ASN A 141 4.66 -13.56 3.70
CA ASN A 141 3.73 -12.62 4.29
C ASN A 141 4.15 -11.17 3.97
N ILE A 142 3.42 -10.51 3.06
CA ILE A 142 3.70 -9.12 2.66
C ILE A 142 3.69 -8.19 3.87
N THR A 143 2.75 -8.36 4.81
CA THR A 143 2.65 -7.48 5.98
C THR A 143 3.89 -7.60 6.87
N GLU A 144 4.41 -8.81 7.07
CA GLU A 144 5.66 -9.03 7.83
C GLU A 144 6.87 -8.39 7.14
N LEU A 145 7.00 -8.61 5.82
CA LEU A 145 8.10 -8.06 5.02
C LEU A 145 8.04 -6.52 4.97
N ASN A 146 6.84 -5.95 4.79
CA ASN A 146 6.62 -4.51 4.77
C ASN A 146 6.91 -3.86 6.15
N ALA A 147 6.46 -4.48 7.24
CA ALA A 147 6.78 -4.02 8.59
C ALA A 147 8.29 -4.08 8.88
N ALA A 148 8.96 -5.16 8.46
CA ALA A 148 10.41 -5.29 8.60
C ALA A 148 11.18 -4.23 7.80
N PHE A 149 10.71 -3.95 6.57
CA PHE A 149 11.23 -2.86 5.74
C PHE A 149 11.10 -1.51 6.45
N LEU A 150 9.89 -1.13 6.90
CA LEU A 150 9.68 0.12 7.64
C LEU A 150 10.57 0.24 8.88
N LYS A 151 10.73 -0.83 9.67
CA LYS A 151 11.54 -0.80 10.90
C LYS A 151 13.04 -0.69 10.64
N SER A 152 13.51 -1.15 9.49
CA SER A 152 14.93 -1.17 9.14
C SER A 152 15.35 -0.04 8.20
N HIS A 153 14.38 0.72 7.69
CA HIS A 153 14.63 1.82 6.77
C HIS A 153 15.47 2.94 7.43
N PRO A 154 16.50 3.47 6.77
CA PRO A 154 17.41 4.46 7.35
C PRO A 154 16.72 5.78 7.74
N ASP A 155 15.66 6.16 7.03
CA ASP A 155 14.91 7.39 7.26
C ASP A 155 13.68 7.19 8.18
N THR A 156 13.58 6.03 8.83
CA THR A 156 12.53 5.77 9.82
C THR A 156 12.87 6.40 11.16
N GLU A 157 11.98 7.26 11.63
CA GLU A 157 11.96 7.81 12.98
C GLU A 157 10.87 7.14 13.81
N VAL A 158 11.28 6.56 14.94
CA VAL A 158 10.36 6.03 15.94
C VAL A 158 10.08 7.14 16.96
N LEU A 159 8.84 7.61 17.00
CA LEU A 159 8.44 8.79 17.78
C LEU A 159 7.29 8.47 18.73
N SER A 160 7.23 9.15 19.87
CA SER A 160 6.01 9.18 20.68
C SER A 160 4.89 9.92 19.94
N VAL A 161 3.62 9.69 20.30
CA VAL A 161 2.49 10.36 19.63
C VAL A 161 2.62 11.88 19.66
N GLU A 162 3.10 12.46 20.76
CA GLU A 162 3.31 13.90 20.89
C GLU A 162 4.39 14.42 19.92
N GLU A 163 5.49 13.68 19.77
CA GLU A 163 6.57 14.01 18.84
C GLU A 163 6.16 13.84 17.38
N MET A 164 5.31 12.85 17.07
CA MET A 164 4.74 12.68 15.73
C MET A 164 3.94 13.92 15.32
N PHE A 165 3.04 14.40 16.19
CA PHE A 165 2.30 15.63 15.95
C PHE A 165 3.24 16.82 15.83
N ALA A 166 4.22 16.98 16.73
CA ALA A 166 5.16 18.09 16.67
C ALA A 166 5.94 18.13 15.34
N ALA A 167 6.42 16.97 14.85
CA ALA A 167 7.14 16.87 13.58
C ALA A 167 6.25 17.24 12.38
N LEU A 168 5.00 16.78 12.37
CA LEU A 168 4.05 17.10 11.30
C LEU A 168 3.59 18.56 11.36
N GLU A 169 3.31 19.09 12.55
CA GLU A 169 2.95 20.50 12.79
C GLU A 169 4.08 21.45 12.36
N GLU A 170 5.33 21.10 12.66
CA GLU A 170 6.51 21.84 12.17
C GLU A 170 6.55 21.87 10.64
N PHE A 171 6.23 20.74 9.99
CA PHE A 171 6.24 20.63 8.54
C PHE A 171 5.10 21.42 7.87
N VAL A 172 3.88 21.34 8.39
CA VAL A 172 2.71 22.04 7.81
C VAL A 172 2.65 23.52 8.21
N GLY A 173 3.31 23.91 9.30
CA GLY A 173 3.37 25.29 9.78
C GLY A 173 2.16 25.72 10.62
N HIS A 174 1.34 24.78 11.09
CA HIS A 174 0.20 25.03 11.98
C HIS A 174 -0.07 23.83 12.90
N GLU A 175 -0.86 24.06 13.95
CA GLU A 175 -1.30 23.01 14.88
C GLU A 175 -2.35 22.10 14.21
N ILE A 176 -2.14 20.79 14.30
CA ILE A 176 -3.02 19.79 13.70
C ILE A 176 -4.10 19.41 14.71
N LYS A 177 -5.34 19.26 14.25
CA LYS A 177 -6.43 18.85 15.13
C LYS A 177 -6.25 17.40 15.57
N ARG A 178 -6.33 17.18 16.88
CA ARG A 178 -6.23 15.88 17.53
C ARG A 178 -7.64 15.43 17.91
N ASP A 179 -8.45 15.11 16.90
CA ASP A 179 -9.81 14.60 17.11
C ASP A 179 -9.81 13.09 17.45
#